data_AF-A0A147I869-F1
#
_entry.id   AF-A0A147I869-F1
#
_cell.length_a   1.000
_cell.length_b   1.000
_cell.length_c   1.000
_cell.angle_alpha   90.00
_cell.angle_beta   90.00
_cell.angle_gamma   90.00
#
_symmetry.space_group_name_H-M   'P 1'
#
loop_
_entity.id
_entity.type
_entity.pdbx_description
1 polymer ?
#
loop_
_entity_poly.entity_id
_entity_poly.type
_entity_poly.pdbx_seq_one_letter_code
_entity_poly.pdbx_strand_id
1 'polypeptide(L)'
;MGLGSLFGFGRAERRLDSIEEAITAVAEALPGFHAFDATIGADRCAALTIDTTGRIAAVQVCGRKVRARELMWSMLRATPVGILIEMRDRHLDGLLLQGVSAVDVRRLGMPPLMQRERARITAPEWMANIVEPEDA
;
A
#
# COMPACT_ATOMS: atom_id res chain seq x y z
N MET A 1 -34.79 -10.68 14.82
CA MET A 1 -33.85 -9.55 14.75
C MET A 1 -32.72 -9.96 13.84
N GLY A 2 -32.52 -9.25 12.72
CA GLY A 2 -31.75 -9.74 11.58
C GLY A 2 -30.24 -9.67 11.77
N LEU A 3 -29.56 -10.81 11.55
CA LEU A 3 -28.10 -10.95 11.40
C LEU A 3 -27.70 -10.61 9.95
N GLY A 4 -27.93 -9.37 9.52
CA GLY A 4 -27.84 -8.98 8.11
C GLY A 4 -27.20 -7.62 7.89
N SER A 5 -25.97 -7.39 8.38
CA SER A 5 -25.13 -6.25 7.97
C SER A 5 -23.63 -6.53 8.05
N LEU A 6 -23.23 -7.79 7.82
CA LEU A 6 -21.82 -8.18 7.79
C LEU A 6 -21.20 -8.18 6.39
N PHE A 7 -21.97 -7.89 5.33
CA PHE A 7 -21.41 -7.69 4.01
C PHE A 7 -22.18 -6.62 3.26
N GLY A 8 -21.48 -5.55 2.87
CA GLY A 8 -21.97 -4.51 1.96
C GLY A 8 -22.13 -4.98 0.51
N PHE A 9 -22.52 -6.24 0.27
CA PHE A 9 -22.84 -6.73 -1.07
C PHE A 9 -24.14 -6.08 -1.56
N GLY A 10 -24.04 -5.03 -2.38
CA GLY A 10 -25.20 -4.53 -3.14
C GLY A 10 -25.14 -3.11 -3.67
N ARG A 11 -24.15 -2.28 -3.30
CA ARG A 11 -23.88 -1.01 -4.00
C ARG A 11 -22.51 -1.10 -4.61
N ALA A 12 -22.37 -0.70 -5.88
CA ALA A 12 -21.07 -0.56 -6.53
C ALA A 12 -20.08 0.07 -5.54
N GLU A 13 -19.21 -0.76 -4.98
CA GLU A 13 -18.27 -0.35 -3.96
C GLU A 13 -17.31 0.58 -4.68
N ARG A 14 -17.33 1.86 -4.29
CA ARG A 14 -16.36 2.82 -4.81
C ARG A 14 -14.97 2.26 -4.50
N ARG A 15 -14.04 2.46 -5.41
CA ARG A 15 -12.63 2.14 -5.22
C ARG A 15 -11.82 3.40 -5.45
N LEU A 16 -10.63 3.44 -4.87
CA LEU A 16 -9.64 4.45 -5.21
C LEU A 16 -9.06 4.09 -6.58
N ASP A 17 -9.25 4.97 -7.55
CA ASP A 17 -8.79 4.76 -8.92
C ASP A 17 -7.34 5.22 -9.11
N SER A 18 -6.87 6.19 -8.32
CA SER A 18 -5.52 6.74 -8.46
C SER A 18 -4.94 7.32 -7.16
N ILE A 19 -3.63 7.61 -7.19
CA ILE A 19 -2.90 8.26 -6.09
C ILE A 19 -3.42 9.69 -5.90
N GLU A 20 -3.69 10.39 -7.00
CA GLU A 20 -4.22 11.75 -7.00
C GLU A 20 -5.61 11.81 -6.35
N GLU A 21 -6.45 10.79 -6.53
CA GLU A 21 -7.73 10.70 -5.82
C GLU A 21 -7.51 10.62 -4.30
N ALA A 22 -6.55 9.80 -3.85
CA ALA A 22 -6.23 9.68 -2.43
C ALA A 22 -5.68 11.00 -1.86
N ILE A 23 -4.78 11.67 -2.58
CA ILE A 23 -4.24 12.99 -2.20
C ILE A 23 -5.35 14.02 -2.10
N THR A 24 -6.26 14.05 -3.08
CA THR A 24 -7.41 14.97 -3.09
C THR A 24 -8.33 14.73 -1.91
N ALA A 25 -8.65 13.46 -1.62
CA ALA A 25 -9.50 13.11 -0.48
C ALA A 25 -8.89 13.52 0.88
N VAL A 26 -7.57 13.46 1.01
CA VAL A 26 -6.87 13.96 2.21
C VAL A 26 -6.97 15.47 2.30
N ALA A 27 -6.73 16.19 1.20
CA ALA A 27 -6.80 17.65 1.18
C ALA A 27 -8.22 18.17 1.55
N GLU A 28 -9.26 17.46 1.10
CA GLU A 28 -10.65 17.78 1.46
C GLU A 28 -10.98 17.49 2.92
N ALA A 29 -10.47 16.38 3.47
CA ALA A 29 -10.82 15.92 4.81
C ALA A 29 -9.95 16.53 5.93
N LEU A 30 -8.71 16.91 5.62
CA LEU A 30 -7.71 17.38 6.60
C LEU A 30 -7.12 18.72 6.12
N PRO A 31 -7.78 19.86 6.42
CA PRO A 31 -7.25 21.19 6.09
C PRO A 31 -5.84 21.39 6.69
N GLY A 32 -4.87 21.79 5.86
CA GLY A 32 -3.47 21.97 6.26
C GLY A 32 -2.62 20.70 6.20
N PHE A 33 -3.16 19.58 5.73
CA PHE A 33 -2.38 18.40 5.35
C PHE A 33 -2.12 18.43 3.84
N HIS A 34 -0.86 18.66 3.45
CA HIS A 34 -0.46 18.74 2.04
C HIS A 34 0.22 17.44 1.60
N ALA A 35 -0.61 16.42 1.35
CA ALA A 35 -0.12 15.15 0.82
C ALA A 35 0.50 15.35 -0.56
N PHE A 36 1.65 14.74 -0.81
CA PHE A 36 2.33 14.80 -2.11
C PHE A 36 2.61 13.42 -2.71
N ASP A 37 2.47 12.36 -1.92
CA ASP A 37 2.64 10.98 -2.36
C ASP A 37 1.69 10.05 -1.59
N ALA A 38 1.36 8.91 -2.19
CA ALA A 38 0.51 7.89 -1.59
C ALA A 38 0.81 6.48 -2.11
N THR A 39 0.46 5.48 -1.30
CA THR A 39 0.41 4.07 -1.69
C THR A 39 -0.99 3.53 -1.47
N ILE A 40 -1.51 2.77 -2.43
CA ILE A 40 -2.88 2.23 -2.42
C ILE A 40 -2.81 0.73 -2.17
N GLY A 41 -3.71 0.24 -1.31
CA GLY A 41 -3.91 -1.19 -1.11
C GLY A 41 -4.31 -1.90 -2.40
N ALA A 42 -3.95 -3.17 -2.53
CA ALA A 42 -4.27 -3.99 -3.70
C ALA A 42 -5.79 -4.12 -3.94
N ASP A 43 -6.61 -4.04 -2.88
CA ASP A 43 -8.07 -4.04 -2.95
C ASP A 43 -8.67 -2.69 -3.39
N ARG A 44 -7.84 -1.64 -3.46
CA ARG A 44 -8.22 -0.25 -3.75
C ARG A 44 -9.27 0.33 -2.79
N CYS A 45 -9.43 -0.27 -1.62
CA CYS A 45 -10.37 0.20 -0.60
C CYS A 45 -9.73 1.22 0.34
N ALA A 46 -8.40 1.31 0.35
CA ALA A 46 -7.66 2.22 1.21
C ALA A 46 -6.30 2.63 0.64
N ALA A 47 -5.78 3.76 1.14
CA ALA A 47 -4.47 4.28 0.81
C ALA A 47 -3.79 4.89 2.05
N LEU A 48 -2.47 4.99 2.01
CA LEU A 48 -1.65 5.71 2.98
C LEU A 48 -0.92 6.83 2.25
N THR A 49 -1.04 8.06 2.76
CA THR A 49 -0.42 9.25 2.18
C THR A 49 0.64 9.82 3.11
N ILE A 50 1.55 10.62 2.54
CA ILE A 50 2.57 11.37 3.29
C ILE A 50 2.60 12.83 2.85
N ASP A 51 2.81 13.74 3.80
CA ASP A 51 3.05 15.15 3.53
C ASP A 51 4.55 15.52 3.54
N THR A 52 4.86 16.73 3.10
CA THR A 52 6.24 17.23 3.01
C THR A 52 6.96 17.35 4.36
N THR A 53 6.22 17.27 5.47
CA THR A 53 6.76 17.30 6.84
C THR A 53 6.95 15.91 7.43
N GLY A 54 6.59 14.85 6.70
CA GLY A 54 6.68 13.46 7.14
C GLY A 54 5.51 12.99 8.00
N ARG A 55 4.40 13.75 8.05
CA ARG A 55 3.13 13.29 8.63
C ARG A 55 2.45 12.35 7.65
N ILE A 56 1.67 11.41 8.20
CA ILE A 56 0.95 10.41 7.40
C ILE A 56 -0.54 10.47 7.66
N ALA A 57 -1.32 10.16 6.64
CA ALA A 57 -2.77 10.01 6.76
C ALA A 57 -3.23 8.75 6.05
N ALA A 58 -4.21 8.06 6.64
CA ALA A 58 -4.91 6.99 5.95
C ALA A 58 -6.15 7.53 5.25
N VAL A 59 -6.43 6.94 4.10
CA VAL A 59 -7.63 7.15 3.30
C VAL A 59 -8.38 5.83 3.23
N GLN A 60 -9.68 5.83 3.48
CA GLN A 60 -10.52 4.64 3.42
C GLN A 60 -11.81 4.95 2.67
N VAL A 61 -12.21 4.05 1.78
CA VAL A 61 -13.52 4.08 1.17
C VAL A 61 -14.57 3.52 2.15
N CYS A 62 -15.60 4.31 2.41
CA CYS A 62 -16.75 3.94 3.23
C CYS A 62 -18.04 4.05 2.38
N GLY A 63 -18.38 2.97 1.69
CA GLY A 63 -19.52 2.94 0.77
C GLY A 63 -19.28 3.83 -0.45
N ARG A 64 -19.97 4.97 -0.53
CA ARG A 64 -19.79 5.96 -1.63
C ARG A 64 -18.87 7.12 -1.27
N LYS A 65 -18.49 7.24 -0.01
CA LYS A 65 -17.68 8.35 0.52
C LYS A 65 -16.25 7.88 0.74
N VAL A 66 -15.32 8.81 0.65
CA VAL A 66 -13.94 8.61 1.07
C VAL A 66 -13.75 9.37 2.39
N ARG A 67 -13.06 8.76 3.35
CA ARG A 67 -12.67 9.39 4.60
C ARG A 67 -11.16 9.41 4.69
N ALA A 68 -10.59 10.45 5.27
CA ALA A 68 -9.18 10.46 5.62
C ALA A 68 -8.97 10.84 7.09
N ARG A 69 -7.88 10.34 7.66
CA ARG A 69 -7.49 10.61 9.04
C ARG A 69 -5.97 10.61 9.18
N GLU A 70 -5.45 11.62 9.86
CA GLU A 70 -4.04 11.66 10.25
C GLU A 70 -3.71 10.52 11.22
N LEU A 71 -2.55 9.90 11.03
CA LEU A 71 -2.07 8.77 11.81
C LEU A 71 -0.71 9.07 12.42
N MET A 72 -0.39 8.31 13.47
CA MET A 72 0.99 8.21 13.96
C MET A 72 1.68 7.01 13.34
N TRP A 73 2.96 7.14 13.00
CA TRP A 73 3.77 6.02 12.51
C TRP A 73 3.73 4.77 13.40
N SER A 74 3.62 4.96 14.71
CA SER A 74 3.50 3.86 15.70
C SER A 74 2.22 3.04 15.57
N MET A 75 1.22 3.53 14.83
CA MET A 75 -0.04 2.84 14.53
C MET A 75 0.10 1.86 13.36
N LEU A 76 1.21 1.91 12.59
CA LEU A 76 1.45 0.98 11.50
C LEU A 76 2.06 -0.32 12.01
N ARG A 77 1.51 -1.45 11.55
CA ARG A 77 1.99 -2.80 11.82
C ARG A 77 2.12 -3.56 10.51
N ALA A 78 3.32 -4.03 10.21
CA ALA A 78 3.53 -4.92 9.07
C ALA A 78 3.00 -6.31 9.41
N THR A 79 2.23 -6.87 8.48
CA THR A 79 1.70 -8.24 8.55
C THR A 79 2.04 -8.96 7.25
N PRO A 80 1.92 -10.30 7.18
CA PRO A 80 2.12 -11.04 5.94
C PRO A 80 1.17 -10.63 4.80
N VAL A 81 -0.02 -10.12 5.13
CA VAL A 81 -1.04 -9.72 4.14
C VAL A 81 -0.86 -8.27 3.68
N GLY A 82 -0.22 -7.43 4.50
CA GLY A 82 -0.01 -6.01 4.20
C GLY A 82 0.25 -5.17 5.45
N ILE A 83 -0.11 -3.89 5.41
CA ILE A 83 0.02 -2.98 6.57
C ILE A 83 -1.30 -2.85 7.30
N LEU A 84 -1.33 -3.28 8.56
CA LEU A 84 -2.44 -3.02 9.48
C LEU A 84 -2.22 -1.66 10.16
N ILE A 85 -3.27 -0.84 10.19
CA ILE A 85 -3.33 0.42 10.91
C ILE A 85 -4.17 0.20 12.17
N GLU A 86 -3.50 0.24 13.32
CA GLU A 86 -4.13 0.14 14.63
C GLU A 86 -4.51 1.54 15.12
N MET A 87 -5.76 1.94 14.90
CA MET A 87 -6.30 3.14 15.52
C MET A 87 -6.59 2.84 17.00
N ARG A 88 -6.12 3.69 17.93
CA ARG A 88 -6.32 3.50 19.39
C ARG A 88 -7.77 3.72 19.86
N ASP A 89 -8.75 3.50 18.99
CA ASP A 89 -10.17 3.67 19.27
C ASP A 89 -10.90 2.36 19.00
N ARG A 90 -11.64 1.86 19.99
CA ARG A 90 -12.33 0.55 19.91
C ARG A 90 -13.43 0.51 18.86
N HIS A 91 -13.82 1.66 18.29
CA HIS A 91 -14.87 1.78 17.28
C HIS A 91 -14.36 1.80 15.84
N LEU A 92 -13.05 1.90 15.64
CA LEU A 92 -12.43 1.84 14.32
C LEU A 92 -11.66 0.53 14.23
N ASP A 93 -12.35 -0.49 13.75
CA ASP A 93 -11.72 -1.74 13.32
C ASP A 93 -10.50 -1.41 12.47
N GLY A 94 -9.37 -2.03 12.81
CA GLY A 94 -8.08 -1.74 12.20
C GLY A 94 -8.17 -1.78 10.68
N LEU A 95 -7.56 -0.78 10.03
CA LEU A 95 -7.59 -0.67 8.58
C LEU A 95 -6.43 -1.48 7.99
N LEU A 96 -6.71 -2.44 7.11
CA LEU A 96 -5.69 -3.22 6.41
C LEU A 96 -5.46 -2.67 5.00
N LEU A 97 -4.23 -2.25 4.72
CA LEU A 97 -3.73 -1.97 3.38
C LEU A 97 -3.17 -3.27 2.78
N GLN A 98 -4.00 -4.01 2.06
CA GLN A 98 -3.61 -5.28 1.46
C GLN A 98 -2.49 -5.10 0.43
N GLY A 99 -1.52 -6.01 0.43
CA GLY A 99 -0.42 -6.01 -0.55
C GLY A 99 0.61 -4.88 -0.38
N VAL A 100 0.37 -3.92 0.51
CA VAL A 100 1.36 -2.88 0.85
C VAL A 100 2.37 -3.46 1.82
N SER A 101 3.65 -3.38 1.47
CA SER A 101 4.73 -3.86 2.32
C SER A 101 5.35 -2.76 3.17
N ALA A 102 6.14 -3.16 4.16
CA ALA A 102 6.94 -2.22 4.93
C ALA A 102 8.03 -1.52 4.10
N VAL A 103 8.34 -2.01 2.89
CA VAL A 103 9.25 -1.33 1.95
C VAL A 103 8.51 -0.23 1.21
N ASP A 104 7.28 -0.48 0.76
CA ASP A 104 6.45 0.52 0.09
C ASP A 104 6.19 1.72 1.00
N VAL A 105 5.84 1.46 2.26
CA VAL A 105 5.68 2.52 3.28
C VAL A 105 6.96 3.32 3.50
N ARG A 106 8.12 2.67 3.52
CA ARG A 106 9.42 3.38 3.69
C ARG A 106 9.81 4.19 2.47
N ARG A 107 9.25 3.86 1.30
CA ARG A 107 9.49 4.57 0.03
C ARG A 107 8.52 5.72 -0.19
N LEU A 108 7.49 5.86 0.65
CA LEU A 108 6.60 7.01 0.59
C LEU A 108 7.41 8.31 0.66
N GLY A 109 7.17 9.18 -0.31
CA GLY A 109 7.85 10.46 -0.45
C GLY A 109 9.26 10.37 -1.02
N MET A 110 9.73 9.17 -1.39
CA MET A 110 10.97 9.00 -2.15
C MET A 110 10.66 8.98 -3.65
N PRO A 111 11.56 9.51 -4.50
CA PRO A 111 11.41 9.35 -5.94
C PRO A 111 11.38 7.86 -6.31
N PRO A 112 10.62 7.47 -7.34
CA PRO A 112 10.57 6.08 -7.78
C PRO A 112 11.98 5.60 -8.12
N LEU A 113 12.41 4.52 -7.48
CA LEU A 113 13.69 3.90 -7.82
C LEU A 113 13.62 3.43 -9.26
N MET A 114 14.62 3.81 -10.08
CA MET A 114 14.80 3.23 -11.41
C MET A 114 14.75 1.70 -11.27
N GLN A 115 13.81 1.08 -11.98
CA GLN A 115 13.65 -0.37 -11.98
C GLN A 115 14.91 -0.96 -12.63
N ARG A 116 15.86 -1.42 -11.82
CA ARG A 116 17.05 -2.12 -12.32
C ARG A 116 16.58 -3.46 -12.89
N GLU A 117 16.96 -3.74 -14.15
CA GLU A 117 16.76 -5.07 -14.73
C GLU A 117 17.26 -6.15 -13.76
N ARG A 118 16.50 -7.25 -13.65
CA ARG A 118 16.92 -8.39 -12.84
C ARG A 118 18.33 -8.79 -13.26
N ALA A 119 19.24 -8.80 -12.31
CA ALA A 119 20.59 -9.31 -12.54
C ALA A 119 20.46 -10.73 -13.10
N ARG A 120 20.81 -10.90 -14.38
CA ARG A 120 20.92 -12.22 -14.99
C ARG A 120 22.20 -12.83 -14.41
N ILE A 121 22.04 -13.86 -13.58
CA ILE A 121 23.17 -14.67 -13.13
C ILE A 121 23.61 -15.47 -14.35
N THR A 122 24.67 -15.03 -15.01
CA THR A 122 25.30 -15.79 -16.09
C THR A 122 26.25 -16.80 -15.45
N ALA A 123 26.09 -18.09 -15.75
CA ALA A 123 27.13 -19.05 -15.45
C ALA A 123 28.41 -18.63 -16.20
N PRO A 124 29.57 -18.62 -15.54
CA PRO A 124 30.79 -18.22 -16.21
C PRO A 124 31.15 -19.24 -17.30
N GLU A 125 31.65 -18.74 -18.42
CA GLU A 125 31.89 -19.48 -19.67
C GLU A 125 32.75 -20.75 -19.49
N TRP A 126 33.60 -20.78 -18.47
CA TRP A 126 34.46 -21.94 -18.15
C TRP A 126 33.70 -23.16 -17.62
N MET A 127 32.43 -23.04 -17.21
CA MET A 127 31.60 -24.20 -16.83
C MET A 127 31.02 -24.95 -18.04
N ALA A 128 31.12 -24.42 -19.26
CA ALA A 128 30.60 -25.07 -20.48
C ALA A 128 31.57 -26.09 -21.11
N ASN A 129 32.84 -26.12 -20.70
CA ASN A 129 33.89 -26.96 -21.32
C ASN A 129 34.22 -28.24 -20.53
N ILE A 130 33.44 -28.61 -19.52
CA ILE A 130 33.67 -29.83 -18.70
C ILE A 130 32.81 -31.00 -19.19
N VAL A 131 32.78 -31.23 -20.50
CA VAL A 131 32.34 -32.51 -21.08
C VAL A 131 33.43 -32.93 -22.07
N GLU A 132 34.45 -33.60 -21.54
CA GLU A 132 35.40 -34.34 -22.37
C GLU A 132 34.65 -35.50 -23.06
N PRO A 133 34.83 -35.74 -24.36
CA PRO A 133 34.35 -36.95 -24.99
C PRO A 133 35.26 -38.11 -24.54
N GLU A 134 34.75 -38.95 -23.64
CA GLU A 134 35.24 -40.33 -23.54
C GLU A 134 34.87 -41.07 -24.85
N ASP A 135 35.78 -41.96 -25.25
CA ASP A 135 35.72 -42.92 -26.36
C ASP A 135 36.36 -42.48 -27.70
N ALA A 136 37.68 -42.71 -27.75
CA ALA A 136 38.47 -42.97 -28.97
C ALA A 136 38.66 -44.48 -29.15
#